data_AF-A0A950HH04-F1
#
_entry.id   AF-A0A950HH04-F1
#
_cell.length_a   1.000
_cell.length_b   1.000
_cell.length_c   1.000
_cell.angle_alpha   90.00
_cell.angle_beta   90.00
_cell.angle_gamma   90.00
#
_symmetry.space_group_name_H-M   'P 1'
#
loop_
_entity.id
_entity.type
_entity.pdbx_description
1 polymer ?
#
loop_
_entity_poly.entity_id
_entity_poly.type
_entity_poly.pdbx_seq_one_letter_code
_entity_poly.pdbx_strand_id
1 'polypeptide(L)'
;MIGALVVVVDHSASLTDASRLTVFPTSWNLSPGYIALMGFFAMSGYQISDSWRQDPCWWRFSVKRVLRLWPPLLLVVLVTALVIGPLVSTSDLSQYLSARATWGYVVHNAGLYTLQHRLPGVFVNNPWPWSANGAIWTLPMELTGYLLVLGFGVAGLLRRAPWSTIALLLTLVGLDRRFEASIGRPGHGGSLLQVPIGSMVSFLVAFSIGMVLHAYRDRIPLSPFLAWSLVGLQIAVHTTAVGAFTLPFMAGYGALVLTFHWPARLEGYDSWVLGSYGLYLWAFPVQQLLIMAGADTQWLLTVTALPSAYLCGWLSWRYVEAPTLSLRRYLPRREPRPTAARPITTSSGPPSPDTSRADPRQRLAKLREQPEPAERETTVPAASA
;
A
#
# COMPACT_ATOMS: atom_id res chain seq x y z
N MET A 1 -7.32 1.22 4.21
CA MET A 1 -8.03 0.32 5.14
C MET A 1 -8.91 -0.70 4.42
N ILE A 2 -9.89 -0.27 3.61
CA ILE A 2 -10.82 -1.18 2.89
C ILE A 2 -10.09 -2.34 2.20
N GLY A 3 -9.06 -2.05 1.39
CA GLY A 3 -8.31 -3.10 0.70
C GLY A 3 -7.67 -4.13 1.65
N ALA A 4 -7.17 -3.70 2.80
CA ALA A 4 -6.58 -4.60 3.78
C ALA A 4 -7.66 -5.49 4.43
N LEU A 5 -8.84 -4.94 4.76
CA LEU A 5 -9.98 -5.72 5.25
C LEU A 5 -10.43 -6.77 4.23
N VAL A 6 -10.54 -6.38 2.96
CA VAL A 6 -10.90 -7.29 1.86
C VAL A 6 -9.89 -8.43 1.75
N VAL A 7 -8.60 -8.16 1.90
CA VAL A 7 -7.57 -9.21 1.92
C VAL A 7 -7.74 -10.16 3.12
N VAL A 8 -8.06 -9.67 4.32
CA VAL A 8 -8.31 -10.54 5.49
C VAL A 8 -9.48 -11.49 5.23
N VAL A 9 -10.58 -10.95 4.66
CA VAL A 9 -11.74 -11.75 4.27
C VAL A 9 -11.34 -12.79 3.22
N ASP A 10 -10.54 -12.43 2.22
CA ASP A 10 -10.15 -13.35 1.15
C ASP A 10 -9.21 -14.45 1.65
N HIS A 11 -8.25 -14.11 2.52
CA HIS A 11 -7.38 -15.10 3.18
C HIS A 11 -8.16 -16.08 4.04
N SER A 12 -9.29 -15.69 4.63
CA SER A 12 -10.07 -16.60 5.47
C SER A 12 -10.49 -17.85 4.71
N ALA A 13 -10.80 -17.73 3.42
CA ALA A 13 -11.20 -18.87 2.59
C ALA A 13 -10.04 -19.85 2.39
N SER A 14 -8.86 -19.36 2.02
CA SER A 14 -7.67 -20.19 1.79
C SER A 14 -7.10 -20.81 3.05
N LEU A 15 -7.20 -20.10 4.18
CA LEU A 15 -6.71 -20.59 5.46
C LEU A 15 -7.61 -21.66 6.08
N THR A 16 -8.92 -21.63 5.82
CA THR A 16 -9.83 -22.71 6.26
C THR A 16 -9.90 -23.88 5.27
N ASP A 17 -9.72 -23.61 3.97
CA ASP A 17 -9.76 -24.61 2.91
C ASP A 17 -8.68 -24.31 1.86
N ALA A 18 -7.60 -25.08 1.91
CA ALA A 18 -6.46 -24.88 1.02
C ALA A 18 -6.77 -25.15 -0.47
N SER A 19 -7.91 -25.77 -0.80
CA SER A 19 -8.36 -25.92 -2.19
C SER A 19 -8.94 -24.63 -2.78
N ARG A 20 -9.29 -23.66 -1.93
CA ARG A 20 -9.88 -22.37 -2.31
C ARG A 20 -8.85 -21.25 -2.13
N LEU A 21 -8.50 -20.56 -3.20
CA LEU A 21 -7.57 -19.43 -3.13
C LEU A 21 -8.23 -18.09 -2.74
N THR A 22 -9.56 -18.03 -2.74
CA THR A 22 -10.36 -16.80 -2.64
C THR A 22 -11.73 -17.13 -2.07
N VAL A 23 -12.41 -16.12 -1.54
CA VAL A 23 -13.80 -16.21 -1.06
C VAL A 23 -14.78 -16.49 -2.19
N PHE A 24 -14.49 -16.04 -3.42
CA PHE A 24 -15.37 -16.28 -4.56
C PHE A 24 -15.24 -17.71 -5.12
N PRO A 25 -16.29 -18.22 -5.80
CA PRO A 25 -16.23 -19.52 -6.47
C PRO A 25 -15.07 -19.60 -7.46
N THR A 26 -14.42 -20.75 -7.54
CA THR A 26 -13.31 -20.99 -8.49
C THR A 26 -13.74 -20.79 -9.95
N SER A 27 -15.01 -21.07 -10.27
CA SER A 27 -15.60 -20.86 -11.60
C SER A 27 -15.63 -19.39 -12.03
N TRP A 28 -15.59 -18.45 -11.08
CA TRP A 28 -15.59 -17.01 -11.39
C TRP A 28 -14.20 -16.50 -11.74
N ASN A 29 -13.13 -17.24 -11.45
CA ASN A 29 -11.74 -16.82 -11.73
C ASN A 29 -11.43 -15.37 -11.28
N LEU A 30 -12.00 -14.96 -10.13
CA LEU A 30 -11.87 -13.62 -9.56
C LEU A 30 -11.52 -13.73 -8.08
N SER A 31 -10.65 -12.84 -7.62
CA SER A 31 -10.29 -12.71 -6.20
C SER A 31 -10.43 -11.26 -5.77
N PRO A 32 -11.29 -10.96 -4.78
CA PRO A 32 -11.44 -9.60 -4.27
C PRO A 32 -10.17 -9.15 -3.54
N GLY A 33 -9.45 -10.06 -2.87
CA GLY A 33 -8.14 -9.76 -2.28
C GLY A 33 -7.11 -9.38 -3.34
N TYR A 34 -7.06 -10.11 -4.47
CA TYR A 34 -6.18 -9.78 -5.59
C TYR A 34 -6.53 -8.44 -6.24
N ILE A 35 -7.82 -8.14 -6.43
CA ILE A 35 -8.29 -6.82 -6.91
C ILE A 35 -7.84 -5.71 -5.96
N ALA A 36 -8.05 -5.89 -4.65
CA ALA A 36 -7.65 -4.93 -3.63
C ALA A 36 -6.13 -4.69 -3.64
N LEU A 37 -5.33 -5.75 -3.79
CA LEU A 37 -3.87 -5.64 -3.92
C LEU A 37 -3.47 -4.88 -5.20
N MET A 38 -4.10 -5.15 -6.35
CA MET A 38 -3.83 -4.39 -7.57
C MET A 38 -4.13 -2.90 -7.41
N GLY A 39 -5.25 -2.56 -6.76
CA GLY A 39 -5.56 -1.18 -6.39
C GLY A 39 -4.51 -0.57 -5.45
N PHE A 40 -4.07 -1.32 -4.45
CA PHE A 40 -3.01 -0.89 -3.52
C PHE A 40 -1.69 -0.59 -4.24
N PHE A 41 -1.25 -1.48 -5.14
CA PHE A 41 -0.02 -1.27 -5.92
C PHE A 41 -0.12 -0.06 -6.83
N ALA A 42 -1.25 0.17 -7.49
CA ALA A 42 -1.47 1.38 -8.29
C ALA A 42 -1.46 2.66 -7.44
N MET A 43 -2.12 2.65 -6.28
CA MET A 43 -2.07 3.76 -5.33
C MET A 43 -0.63 4.03 -4.87
N SER A 44 0.15 2.98 -4.57
CA SER A 44 1.56 3.09 -4.21
C SER A 44 2.37 3.71 -5.35
N GLY A 45 2.19 3.25 -6.59
CA GLY A 45 2.85 3.84 -7.76
C GLY A 45 2.57 5.32 -7.94
N TYR A 46 1.32 5.74 -7.70
CA TYR A 46 0.93 7.15 -7.73
C TYR A 46 1.60 7.96 -6.62
N GLN A 47 1.47 7.52 -5.36
CA GLN A 47 1.96 8.25 -4.18
C GLN A 47 3.48 8.31 -4.10
N ILE A 48 4.16 7.23 -4.51
CA ILE A 48 5.62 7.15 -4.46
C ILE A 48 6.23 8.02 -5.56
N SER A 49 5.61 8.07 -6.74
CA SER A 49 5.97 9.02 -7.80
C SER A 49 5.80 10.47 -7.36
N ASP A 50 4.69 10.79 -6.70
CA ASP A 50 4.43 12.13 -6.14
C ASP A 50 5.46 12.51 -5.09
N SER A 51 5.76 11.60 -4.17
CA SER A 51 6.77 11.82 -3.15
C SER A 51 8.18 12.05 -3.74
N TRP A 52 8.54 11.45 -4.88
CA TRP A 52 9.79 11.76 -5.58
C TRP A 52 9.76 13.15 -6.20
N ARG A 53 8.65 13.50 -6.89
CA ARG A 53 8.52 14.81 -7.54
C ARG A 53 8.60 15.98 -6.55
N GLN A 54 8.05 15.81 -5.34
CA GLN A 54 8.10 16.81 -4.30
C GLN A 54 9.50 16.96 -3.66
N ASP A 55 10.25 15.87 -3.50
CA ASP A 55 11.59 15.86 -2.88
C ASP A 55 12.53 14.90 -3.64
N PRO A 56 13.11 15.35 -4.79
CA PRO A 56 13.91 14.50 -5.68
C PRO A 56 15.34 14.34 -5.15
N CYS A 57 15.47 13.63 -4.04
CA CYS A 57 16.74 13.34 -3.38
C CYS A 57 16.81 11.86 -3.03
N TRP A 58 17.75 11.15 -3.65
CA TRP A 58 17.83 9.69 -3.60
C TRP A 58 17.92 9.16 -2.16
N TRP A 59 18.77 9.74 -1.31
CA TRP A 59 18.96 9.23 0.05
C TRP A 59 17.75 9.53 0.96
N ARG A 60 17.16 10.72 0.87
CA ARG A 60 15.93 11.06 1.62
C ARG A 60 14.77 10.18 1.20
N PHE A 61 14.66 9.93 -0.10
CA PHE A 61 13.67 9.01 -0.65
C PHE A 61 13.86 7.62 -0.05
N SER A 62 15.07 7.06 -0.13
CA SER A 62 15.39 5.72 0.40
C SER A 62 15.10 5.61 1.89
N VAL A 63 15.56 6.56 2.71
CA VAL A 63 15.32 6.54 4.17
C VAL A 63 13.82 6.57 4.49
N LYS A 64 13.03 7.40 3.79
CA LYS A 64 11.57 7.43 4.00
C LYS A 64 10.93 6.06 3.73
N ARG A 65 11.44 5.26 2.80
CA ARG A 65 10.92 3.92 2.49
C ARG A 65 11.41 2.86 3.45
N VAL A 66 12.67 2.93 3.87
CA VAL A 66 13.21 2.06 4.92
C VAL A 66 12.39 2.20 6.20
N LEU A 67 12.15 3.43 6.66
CA LEU A 67 11.35 3.72 7.85
C LEU A 67 9.87 3.30 7.73
N ARG A 68 9.37 3.14 6.50
CA ARG A 68 7.98 2.76 6.21
C ARG A 68 7.79 1.25 6.19
N LEU A 69 8.76 0.52 5.63
CA LEU A 69 8.64 -0.90 5.28
C LEU A 69 9.25 -1.81 6.35
N TRP A 70 10.48 -1.53 6.80
CA TRP A 70 11.21 -2.46 7.68
C TRP A 70 10.70 -2.51 9.12
N PRO A 71 10.46 -1.40 9.84
CA PRO A 71 10.09 -1.49 11.25
C PRO A 71 8.84 -2.35 11.54
N PRO A 72 7.68 -2.10 10.89
CA PRO A 72 6.51 -2.97 11.04
C PRO A 72 6.73 -4.42 10.57
N LEU A 73 7.49 -4.64 9.48
CA LEU A 73 7.85 -5.98 9.00
C LEU A 73 8.67 -6.75 10.04
N LEU A 74 9.74 -6.14 10.55
CA LEU A 74 10.62 -6.75 11.54
C LEU A 74 9.87 -7.09 12.81
N LEU A 75 8.96 -6.20 13.26
CA LEU A 75 8.12 -6.48 14.42
C LEU A 75 7.29 -7.76 14.23
N VAL A 76 6.52 -7.86 13.13
CA VAL A 76 5.66 -9.04 12.92
C VAL A 76 6.49 -10.31 12.73
N VAL A 77 7.63 -10.23 12.05
CA VAL A 77 8.54 -11.37 11.84
C VAL A 77 9.15 -11.85 13.15
N LEU A 78 9.64 -10.92 13.99
CA LEU A 78 10.20 -11.23 15.30
C LEU A 78 9.14 -11.81 16.24
N VAL A 79 7.95 -11.24 16.29
CA VAL A 79 6.86 -11.78 17.13
C VAL A 79 6.41 -13.14 16.61
N THR A 80 6.33 -13.34 15.29
CA THR A 80 5.97 -14.64 14.71
C THR A 80 7.02 -15.70 15.06
N ALA A 81 8.31 -15.38 14.99
CA ALA A 81 9.39 -16.33 15.24
C ALA A 81 9.72 -16.54 16.73
N LEU A 82 9.60 -15.51 17.57
CA LEU A 82 10.10 -15.54 18.96
C LEU A 82 8.99 -15.59 20.01
N VAL A 83 7.74 -15.34 19.62
CA VAL A 83 6.58 -15.41 20.53
C VAL A 83 5.60 -16.46 20.05
N ILE A 84 5.04 -16.29 18.85
CA ILE A 84 4.05 -17.22 18.30
C ILE A 84 4.68 -18.60 18.11
N GLY A 85 5.83 -18.66 17.45
CA GLY A 85 6.54 -19.90 17.15
C GLY A 85 6.75 -20.80 18.36
N PRO A 86 7.43 -20.33 19.43
CA PRO A 86 7.61 -21.08 20.67
C PRO A 86 6.32 -21.55 21.36
N LEU A 87 5.22 -20.79 21.22
CA LEU A 87 3.94 -21.14 21.85
C LEU A 87 3.15 -22.20 21.10
N VAL A 88 3.35 -22.32 19.78
CA VAL A 88 2.53 -23.18 18.91
C VAL A 88 3.31 -24.26 18.17
N SER A 89 4.64 -24.24 18.25
CA SER A 89 5.48 -25.24 17.59
C SER A 89 5.28 -26.62 18.19
N THR A 90 5.30 -27.65 17.35
CA THR A 90 5.36 -29.05 17.78
C THR A 90 6.75 -29.49 18.25
N SER A 91 7.78 -28.63 18.12
CA SER A 91 9.15 -28.90 18.57
C SER A 91 9.36 -28.37 19.99
N ASP A 92 10.20 -29.07 20.77
CA ASP A 92 10.62 -28.57 22.09
C ASP A 92 11.29 -27.19 21.97
N LEU A 93 11.10 -26.33 22.98
CA LEU A 93 11.60 -24.95 22.97
C LEU A 93 13.10 -24.84 22.67
N SER A 94 13.91 -25.70 23.28
CA SER A 94 15.37 -25.71 23.07
C SER A 94 15.74 -26.11 21.65
N GLN A 95 15.03 -27.09 21.06
CA GLN A 95 15.23 -27.52 19.67
C GLN A 95 14.77 -26.43 18.70
N TYR A 96 13.63 -25.79 18.98
CA TYR A 96 13.10 -24.70 18.18
C TYR A 96 14.05 -23.49 18.12
N LEU A 97 14.56 -23.02 19.26
CA LEU A 97 15.44 -21.85 19.32
C LEU A 97 16.87 -22.15 18.84
N SER A 98 17.32 -23.40 18.92
CA SER A 98 18.61 -23.81 18.37
C SER A 98 18.55 -24.11 16.86
N ALA A 99 17.35 -24.29 16.29
CA ALA A 99 17.18 -24.56 14.87
C ALA A 99 17.62 -23.37 14.01
N ARG A 100 18.50 -23.63 13.04
CA ARG A 100 18.95 -22.63 12.06
C ARG A 100 17.77 -22.01 11.29
N ALA A 101 16.72 -22.78 11.04
CA ALA A 101 15.54 -22.31 10.32
C ALA A 101 14.74 -21.23 11.08
N THR A 102 14.76 -21.23 12.42
CA THR A 102 14.09 -20.19 13.24
C THR A 102 14.75 -18.83 13.03
N TRP A 103 16.08 -18.77 13.15
CA TRP A 103 16.85 -17.55 12.89
C TRP A 103 16.89 -17.21 11.40
N GLY A 104 16.92 -18.24 10.55
CA GLY A 104 16.76 -18.13 9.11
C GLY A 104 15.51 -17.34 8.76
N TYR A 105 14.35 -17.67 9.35
CA TYR A 105 13.10 -16.95 9.12
C TYR A 105 13.22 -15.44 9.36
N VAL A 106 13.92 -15.03 10.42
CA VAL A 106 14.11 -13.60 10.73
C VAL A 106 15.01 -12.93 9.70
N VAL A 107 16.18 -13.51 9.42
CA VAL A 107 17.17 -12.94 8.49
C VAL A 107 16.65 -12.90 7.06
N HIS A 108 16.06 -13.99 6.60
CA HIS A 108 15.54 -14.17 5.26
C HIS A 108 14.39 -13.19 4.97
N ASN A 109 13.43 -13.05 5.88
CA ASN A 109 12.32 -12.12 5.71
C ASN A 109 12.75 -10.65 5.87
N ALA A 110 13.76 -10.34 6.69
CA ALA A 110 14.36 -9.00 6.75
C ALA A 110 15.05 -8.60 5.42
N GLY A 111 15.57 -9.59 4.68
CA GLY A 111 16.17 -9.41 3.35
C GLY A 111 15.16 -9.19 2.21
N LEU A 112 13.86 -9.40 2.46
CA LEU A 112 12.72 -9.27 1.53
C LEU A 112 12.77 -10.18 0.29
N TYR A 113 13.86 -10.28 -0.46
CA TYR A 113 13.88 -11.11 -1.69
C TYR A 113 14.15 -12.60 -1.43
N THR A 114 14.53 -12.96 -0.21
CA THR A 114 14.70 -14.35 0.22
C THR A 114 13.63 -14.69 1.25
N LEU A 115 12.34 -14.64 0.91
CA LEU A 115 11.28 -14.91 1.88
C LEU A 115 11.24 -16.37 2.33
N GLN A 116 11.40 -16.58 3.64
CA GLN A 116 11.18 -17.87 4.26
C GLN A 116 9.76 -17.91 4.85
N HIS A 117 8.91 -18.77 4.30
CA HIS A 117 7.51 -18.86 4.74
C HIS A 117 7.29 -19.77 5.95
N ARG A 118 8.13 -20.79 6.14
CA ARG A 118 7.94 -21.82 7.19
C ARG A 118 8.83 -21.56 8.41
N LEU A 119 8.31 -21.94 9.57
CA LEU A 119 9.04 -22.03 10.84
C LEU A 119 9.01 -23.50 11.32
N PRO A 120 10.03 -23.98 12.07
CA PRO A 120 10.06 -25.35 12.56
C PRO A 120 8.85 -25.70 13.44
N GLY A 121 8.05 -26.68 13.03
CA GLY A 121 6.91 -27.18 13.81
C GLY A 121 5.71 -26.22 13.96
N VAL A 122 5.76 -25.03 13.37
CA VAL A 122 4.72 -24.00 13.53
C VAL A 122 3.58 -24.20 12.54
N PHE A 123 2.34 -24.27 13.04
CA PHE A 123 1.09 -24.44 12.27
C PHE A 123 1.05 -25.69 11.35
N VAL A 124 1.85 -26.71 11.64
CA VAL A 124 1.95 -27.92 10.79
C VAL A 124 0.65 -28.71 10.67
N ASN A 125 -0.28 -28.53 11.62
CA ASN A 125 -1.58 -29.20 11.66
C ASN A 125 -2.74 -28.31 11.17
N ASN A 126 -2.49 -27.04 10.83
CA ASN A 126 -3.52 -26.17 10.26
C ASN A 126 -3.79 -26.55 8.79
N PRO A 127 -4.96 -26.22 8.22
CA PRO A 127 -5.27 -26.50 6.81
C PRO A 127 -4.26 -25.88 5.84
N TRP A 128 -3.63 -24.76 6.22
CA TRP A 128 -2.57 -24.10 5.45
C TRP A 128 -1.20 -24.16 6.17
N PRO A 129 -0.46 -25.28 6.11
CA PRO A 129 0.77 -25.46 6.89
C PRO A 129 2.02 -24.86 6.21
N TRP A 130 1.87 -24.30 5.00
CA TRP A 130 3.02 -23.93 4.17
C TRP A 130 3.60 -22.55 4.45
N SER A 131 2.91 -21.73 5.25
CA SER A 131 3.35 -20.38 5.60
C SER A 131 2.85 -19.94 6.97
N ALA A 132 3.77 -19.45 7.82
CA ALA A 132 3.44 -18.81 9.09
C ALA A 132 2.90 -17.39 8.89
N ASN A 133 3.39 -16.70 7.86
CA ASN A 133 2.86 -15.40 7.45
C ASN A 133 2.89 -15.34 5.92
N GLY A 134 1.75 -15.63 5.28
CA GLY A 134 1.60 -15.51 3.84
C GLY A 134 1.65 -14.06 3.38
N ALA A 135 1.10 -13.11 4.13
CA ALA A 135 0.92 -11.72 3.70
C ALA A 135 2.22 -11.00 3.31
N ILE A 136 3.37 -11.37 3.87
CA ILE A 136 4.66 -10.73 3.54
C ILE A 136 5.11 -10.95 2.09
N TRP A 137 4.50 -11.87 1.35
CA TRP A 137 4.91 -12.25 0.00
C TRP A 137 4.87 -11.13 -1.03
N THR A 138 4.07 -10.06 -0.81
CA THR A 138 3.94 -8.94 -1.73
C THR A 138 4.96 -7.82 -1.50
N LEU A 139 5.62 -7.79 -0.33
CA LEU A 139 6.57 -6.74 0.02
C LEU A 139 7.77 -6.62 -0.91
N PRO A 140 8.31 -7.71 -1.51
CA PRO A 140 9.40 -7.59 -2.47
C PRO A 140 8.97 -6.85 -3.74
N MET A 141 7.73 -7.05 -4.19
CA MET A 141 7.17 -6.31 -5.32
C MET A 141 7.02 -4.82 -4.99
N GLU A 142 6.62 -4.49 -3.76
CA GLU A 142 6.52 -3.10 -3.30
C GLU A 142 7.91 -2.43 -3.28
N LEU A 143 8.92 -3.12 -2.73
CA LEU A 143 10.30 -2.65 -2.74
C LEU A 143 10.82 -2.46 -4.18
N THR A 144 10.56 -3.41 -5.09
CA THR A 144 10.92 -3.26 -6.51
C THR A 144 10.27 -2.03 -7.13
N GLY A 145 8.99 -1.75 -6.84
CA GLY A 145 8.32 -0.53 -7.27
C GLY A 145 8.99 0.75 -6.76
N TYR A 146 9.46 0.75 -5.50
CA TYR A 146 10.22 1.87 -4.95
C TYR A 146 11.57 2.06 -5.66
N LEU A 147 12.27 0.96 -5.95
CA LEU A 147 13.53 0.99 -6.70
C LEU A 147 13.34 1.48 -8.14
N LEU A 148 12.23 1.13 -8.80
CA LEU A 148 11.87 1.66 -10.12
C LEU A 148 11.70 3.18 -10.09
N VAL A 149 10.93 3.71 -9.14
CA VAL A 149 10.74 5.17 -8.99
C VAL A 149 12.06 5.85 -8.68
N LEU A 150 12.90 5.25 -7.81
CA LEU A 150 14.23 5.78 -7.50
C LEU A 150 15.11 5.85 -8.76
N GLY A 151 15.19 4.77 -9.54
CA GLY A 151 15.98 4.70 -10.76
C GLY A 151 15.52 5.71 -11.82
N PHE A 152 14.21 5.71 -12.13
CA PHE A 152 13.63 6.68 -13.07
C PHE A 152 13.76 8.11 -12.57
N GLY A 153 13.66 8.30 -11.26
CA GLY A 153 13.79 9.59 -10.60
C GLY A 153 15.20 10.16 -10.72
N VAL A 154 16.22 9.37 -10.39
CA VAL A 154 17.65 9.75 -10.48
C VAL A 154 18.06 10.01 -11.93
N ALA A 155 17.58 9.19 -12.87
CA ALA A 155 17.77 9.42 -14.30
C ALA A 155 17.04 10.68 -14.82
N GLY A 156 16.17 11.30 -14.01
CA GLY A 156 15.39 12.48 -14.36
C GLY A 156 14.23 12.19 -15.32
N LEU A 157 13.93 10.91 -15.60
CA LEU A 157 12.90 10.48 -16.53
C LEU A 157 11.51 10.91 -16.07
N LEU A 158 11.21 10.80 -14.77
CA LEU A 158 9.91 11.19 -14.22
C LEU A 158 9.57 12.68 -14.40
N ARG A 159 10.57 13.54 -14.63
CA ARG A 159 10.38 14.99 -14.82
C ARG A 159 10.56 15.40 -16.28
N ARG A 160 11.60 14.89 -16.95
CA ARG A 160 11.99 15.34 -18.30
C ARG A 160 11.28 14.56 -19.41
N ALA A 161 10.91 13.32 -19.14
CA ALA A 161 10.36 12.39 -20.13
C ALA A 161 9.19 11.60 -19.53
N PRO A 162 8.07 12.26 -19.15
CA PRO A 162 6.94 11.55 -18.53
C PRO A 162 6.37 10.42 -19.41
N TRP A 163 6.59 10.47 -20.73
CA TRP A 163 6.27 9.37 -21.65
C TRP A 163 7.00 8.06 -21.30
N SER A 164 8.13 8.12 -20.59
CA SER A 164 8.85 6.93 -20.14
C SER A 164 8.03 6.06 -19.19
N THR A 165 7.06 6.62 -18.45
CA THR A 165 6.17 5.82 -17.60
C THR A 165 5.20 4.99 -18.44
N ILE A 166 4.78 5.51 -19.61
CA ILE A 166 3.99 4.76 -20.59
C ILE A 166 4.84 3.66 -21.21
N ALA A 167 6.08 3.98 -21.62
CA ALA A 167 7.00 2.98 -22.15
C ALA A 167 7.23 1.83 -21.15
N LEU A 168 7.48 2.15 -19.87
CA LEU A 168 7.60 1.18 -18.79
C LEU A 168 6.33 0.31 -18.66
N LEU A 169 5.16 0.93 -18.66
CA LEU A 169 3.89 0.22 -18.57
C LEU A 169 3.72 -0.76 -19.74
N LEU A 170 3.97 -0.32 -20.97
CA LEU A 170 3.86 -1.17 -22.16
C LEU A 170 4.86 -2.33 -22.12
N THR A 171 6.10 -2.09 -21.68
CA THR A 171 7.10 -3.14 -21.49
C THR A 171 6.65 -4.16 -20.46
N LEU A 172 6.17 -3.72 -19.29
CA LEU A 172 5.73 -4.63 -18.23
C LEU A 172 4.49 -5.42 -18.63
N VAL A 173 3.53 -4.80 -19.34
CA VAL A 173 2.36 -5.50 -19.90
C VAL A 173 2.81 -6.57 -20.90
N GLY A 174 3.77 -6.26 -21.78
CA GLY A 174 4.32 -7.25 -22.72
C GLY A 174 5.00 -8.42 -22.01
N LEU A 175 5.76 -8.16 -20.94
CA LEU A 175 6.39 -9.21 -20.12
C LEU A 175 5.36 -10.04 -19.37
N ASP A 176 4.36 -9.42 -18.76
CA ASP A 176 3.30 -10.09 -18.03
C ASP A 176 2.55 -11.09 -18.91
N ARG A 177 2.29 -10.72 -20.18
CA ARG A 177 1.69 -11.61 -21.16
C ARG A 177 2.57 -12.77 -21.58
N ARG A 178 3.90 -12.58 -21.63
CA ARG A 178 4.83 -13.68 -21.90
C ARG A 178 4.91 -14.65 -20.72
N PHE A 179 4.77 -14.16 -19.50
CA PHE A 179 4.85 -15.00 -18.31
C PHE A 179 3.53 -15.69 -17.98
N GLU A 180 2.39 -15.17 -18.43
CA GLU A 180 1.06 -15.77 -18.21
C GLU A 180 0.77 -16.02 -16.73
N ALA A 181 1.22 -15.12 -15.86
CA ALA A 181 0.94 -15.18 -14.43
C ALA A 181 -0.56 -14.92 -14.18
N SER A 182 -1.14 -15.67 -13.25
CA SER A 182 -2.55 -15.52 -12.86
C SER A 182 -2.75 -15.85 -11.38
N ILE A 183 -3.99 -15.76 -10.89
CA ILE A 183 -4.30 -16.01 -9.48
C ILE A 183 -3.87 -17.44 -9.12
N GLY A 184 -2.97 -17.57 -8.15
CA GLY A 184 -2.41 -18.86 -7.73
C GLY A 184 -1.43 -19.50 -8.70
N ARG A 185 -1.13 -18.88 -9.84
CA ARG A 185 -0.16 -19.39 -10.82
C ARG A 185 0.96 -18.36 -11.03
N PRO A 186 2.20 -18.66 -10.62
CA PRO A 186 3.31 -17.71 -10.74
C PRO A 186 3.74 -17.43 -12.19
N GLY A 187 3.23 -18.18 -13.17
CA GLY A 187 3.59 -18.08 -14.57
C GLY A 187 4.93 -18.73 -14.89
N HIS A 188 5.39 -18.55 -16.13
CA HIS A 188 6.59 -19.19 -16.69
C HIS A 188 7.88 -18.36 -16.53
N GLY A 189 7.83 -17.27 -15.77
CA GLY A 189 8.96 -16.33 -15.61
C GLY A 189 10.07 -16.81 -14.67
N GLY A 190 9.92 -17.97 -14.03
CA GLY A 190 10.85 -18.42 -12.99
C GLY A 190 10.76 -17.58 -11.71
N SER A 191 11.82 -17.61 -10.90
CA SER A 191 11.91 -16.87 -9.63
C SER A 191 13.20 -16.06 -9.55
N LEU A 192 13.10 -14.84 -9.03
CA LEU A 192 14.25 -14.04 -8.61
C LEU A 192 14.50 -14.36 -7.13
N LEU A 193 15.58 -15.08 -6.84
CA LEU A 193 15.80 -15.68 -5.52
C LEU A 193 14.60 -16.56 -5.14
N GLN A 194 13.73 -16.11 -4.23
CA GLN A 194 12.53 -16.83 -3.80
C GLN A 194 11.22 -16.16 -4.25
N VAL A 195 11.29 -15.08 -5.02
CA VAL A 195 10.14 -14.29 -5.45
C VAL A 195 9.74 -14.67 -6.89
N PRO A 196 8.50 -15.11 -7.15
CA PRO A 196 8.06 -15.43 -8.51
C PRO A 196 8.07 -14.19 -9.42
N ILE A 197 8.79 -14.27 -10.54
CA ILE A 197 8.98 -13.13 -11.45
C ILE A 197 7.67 -12.77 -12.15
N GLY A 198 6.88 -13.76 -12.58
CA GLY A 198 5.61 -13.51 -13.25
C GLY A 198 4.66 -12.69 -12.38
N SER A 199 4.40 -13.15 -11.14
CA SER A 199 3.59 -12.40 -10.17
C SER A 199 4.16 -11.02 -9.85
N MET A 200 5.50 -10.91 -9.72
CA MET A 200 6.14 -9.60 -9.51
C MET A 200 5.84 -8.63 -10.65
N VAL A 201 5.96 -9.08 -11.90
CA VAL A 201 5.64 -8.24 -13.06
C VAL A 201 4.16 -7.85 -13.07
N SER A 202 3.23 -8.75 -12.75
CA SER A 202 1.79 -8.42 -12.68
C SER A 202 1.49 -7.28 -11.71
N PHE A 203 2.08 -7.28 -10.51
CA PHE A 203 1.91 -6.18 -9.56
C PHE A 203 2.63 -4.91 -10.00
N LEU A 204 3.78 -5.02 -10.69
CA LEU A 204 4.49 -3.87 -11.24
C LEU A 204 3.73 -3.23 -12.42
N VAL A 205 2.90 -3.97 -13.16
CA VAL A 205 1.95 -3.41 -14.13
C VAL A 205 0.98 -2.47 -13.41
N ALA A 206 0.32 -2.94 -12.34
CA ALA A 206 -0.59 -2.10 -11.56
C ALA A 206 0.13 -0.89 -10.96
N PHE A 207 1.32 -1.08 -10.40
CA PHE A 207 2.16 0.02 -9.90
C PHE A 207 2.47 1.05 -10.98
N SER A 208 2.83 0.60 -12.19
CA SER A 208 3.16 1.49 -13.31
C SER A 208 1.94 2.23 -13.86
N ILE A 209 0.73 1.65 -13.79
CA ILE A 209 -0.53 2.37 -14.05
C ILE A 209 -0.63 3.56 -13.08
N GLY A 210 -0.35 3.34 -11.80
CA GLY A 210 -0.26 4.41 -10.80
C GLY A 210 0.74 5.52 -11.18
N MET A 211 1.93 5.14 -11.64
CA MET A 211 2.96 6.09 -12.11
C MET A 211 2.47 6.91 -13.31
N VAL A 212 1.79 6.29 -14.28
CA VAL A 212 1.21 6.97 -15.45
C VAL A 212 0.09 7.93 -15.02
N LEU A 213 -0.85 7.47 -14.19
CA LEU A 213 -1.94 8.31 -13.68
C LEU A 213 -1.40 9.52 -12.91
N HIS A 214 -0.30 9.36 -12.18
CA HIS A 214 0.39 10.47 -11.54
C HIS A 214 1.06 11.41 -12.55
N ALA A 215 1.82 10.87 -13.51
CA ALA A 215 2.57 11.66 -14.49
C ALA A 215 1.66 12.52 -15.38
N TYR A 216 0.44 12.05 -15.64
CA TYR A 216 -0.58 12.69 -16.47
C TYR A 216 -1.81 13.17 -15.69
N ARG A 217 -1.68 13.35 -14.36
CA ARG A 217 -2.78 13.74 -13.46
C ARG A 217 -3.51 15.03 -13.84
N ASP A 218 -2.82 15.96 -14.52
CA ASP A 218 -3.40 17.23 -14.97
C ASP A 218 -4.24 17.07 -16.25
N ARG A 219 -4.14 15.92 -16.93
CA ARG A 219 -4.83 15.60 -18.19
C ARG A 219 -5.88 14.50 -18.07
N ILE A 220 -5.70 13.59 -17.12
CA ILE A 220 -6.61 12.46 -16.92
C ILE A 220 -7.64 12.84 -15.86
N PRO A 221 -8.90 13.12 -16.23
CA PRO A 221 -9.94 13.35 -15.24
C PRO A 221 -10.22 12.06 -14.48
N LEU A 222 -10.43 12.18 -13.17
CA LEU A 222 -10.91 11.08 -12.33
C LEU A 222 -12.43 11.08 -12.36
N SER A 223 -13.02 10.32 -13.28
CA SER A 223 -14.47 10.27 -13.50
C SER A 223 -15.07 9.03 -12.84
N PRO A 224 -16.03 9.17 -11.92
CA PRO A 224 -16.79 8.05 -11.37
C PRO A 224 -17.48 7.20 -12.45
N PHE A 225 -17.98 7.84 -13.51
CA PHE A 225 -18.60 7.14 -14.63
C PHE A 225 -17.61 6.19 -15.30
N LEU A 226 -16.41 6.66 -15.64
CA LEU A 226 -15.39 5.82 -16.25
C LEU A 226 -14.94 4.68 -15.34
N ALA A 227 -14.84 4.92 -14.03
CA ALA A 227 -14.54 3.86 -13.07
C ALA A 227 -15.59 2.76 -13.09
N TRP A 228 -16.88 3.11 -13.06
CA TRP A 228 -17.98 2.14 -13.16
C TRP A 228 -18.06 1.46 -14.54
N SER A 229 -17.74 2.16 -15.63
CA SER A 229 -17.63 1.56 -16.96
C SER A 229 -16.51 0.51 -17.01
N LEU A 230 -15.37 0.76 -16.37
CA LEU A 230 -14.28 -0.21 -16.26
C LEU A 230 -14.68 -1.43 -15.42
N VAL A 231 -15.49 -1.25 -14.37
CA VAL A 231 -16.07 -2.37 -13.61
C VAL A 231 -17.00 -3.20 -14.50
N GLY A 232 -17.92 -2.57 -15.22
CA GLY A 232 -18.82 -3.26 -16.15
C GLY A 232 -18.06 -4.00 -17.26
N LEU A 233 -17.03 -3.37 -17.83
CA LEU A 233 -16.14 -4.00 -18.80
C LEU A 233 -15.43 -5.20 -18.18
N GLN A 234 -14.86 -5.06 -16.99
CA GLN A 234 -14.18 -6.16 -16.30
C GLN A 234 -15.13 -7.33 -16.08
N ILE A 235 -16.36 -7.09 -15.64
CA ILE A 235 -17.38 -8.14 -15.48
C ILE A 235 -17.65 -8.84 -16.81
N ALA A 236 -17.75 -8.11 -17.92
CA ALA A 236 -17.99 -8.69 -19.23
C ALA A 236 -16.82 -9.54 -19.75
N VAL A 237 -15.57 -9.15 -19.44
CA VAL A 237 -14.37 -9.79 -20.02
C VAL A 237 -13.57 -10.66 -19.04
N HIS A 238 -13.97 -10.81 -17.78
CA HIS A 238 -13.15 -11.42 -16.72
C HIS A 238 -12.68 -12.85 -17.01
N THR A 239 -13.43 -13.63 -17.79
CA THR A 239 -13.06 -15.00 -18.19
C THR A 239 -12.15 -15.07 -19.41
N THR A 240 -11.88 -13.94 -20.06
CA THR A 240 -11.10 -13.86 -21.30
C THR A 240 -9.67 -13.38 -21.03
N ALA A 241 -8.78 -13.54 -22.02
CA ALA A 241 -7.45 -12.94 -21.97
C ALA A 241 -7.49 -11.41 -21.82
N VAL A 242 -8.55 -10.76 -22.33
CA VAL A 242 -8.77 -9.31 -22.18
C VAL A 242 -8.99 -8.93 -20.72
N GLY A 243 -9.67 -9.80 -19.94
CA GLY A 243 -9.89 -9.61 -18.51
C GLY A 243 -8.61 -9.45 -17.70
N ALA A 244 -7.54 -10.14 -18.09
CA ALA A 244 -6.23 -10.01 -17.46
C ALA A 244 -5.53 -8.68 -17.79
N PHE A 245 -5.91 -7.99 -18.87
CA PHE A 245 -5.46 -6.61 -19.15
C PHE A 245 -6.28 -5.60 -18.39
N THR A 246 -7.61 -5.72 -18.40
CA THR A 246 -8.51 -4.69 -17.85
C THR A 246 -8.49 -4.65 -16.33
N LEU A 247 -8.20 -5.76 -15.66
CA LEU A 247 -8.21 -5.86 -14.19
C LEU A 247 -7.31 -4.83 -13.49
N PRO A 248 -6.00 -4.71 -13.79
CA PRO A 248 -5.15 -3.72 -13.12
C PRO A 248 -5.55 -2.27 -13.43
N PHE A 249 -6.12 -1.99 -14.61
CA PHE A 249 -6.67 -0.65 -14.92
C PHE A 249 -7.93 -0.35 -14.12
N MET A 250 -8.88 -1.28 -14.08
CA MET A 250 -10.10 -1.15 -13.29
C MET A 250 -9.75 -0.96 -11.80
N ALA A 251 -8.88 -1.81 -11.26
CA ALA A 251 -8.49 -1.76 -9.85
C ALA A 251 -7.74 -0.46 -9.52
N GLY A 252 -6.76 -0.07 -10.34
CA GLY A 252 -5.92 1.09 -10.08
C GLY A 252 -6.65 2.42 -10.28
N TYR A 253 -7.34 2.58 -11.40
CA TYR A 253 -8.14 3.78 -11.67
C TYR A 253 -9.31 3.89 -10.69
N GLY A 254 -10.01 2.78 -10.42
CA GLY A 254 -11.10 2.74 -9.45
C GLY A 254 -10.66 3.11 -8.04
N ALA A 255 -9.51 2.61 -7.58
CA ALA A 255 -8.96 2.97 -6.26
C ALA A 255 -8.64 4.47 -6.14
N LEU A 256 -8.08 5.08 -7.19
CA LEU A 256 -7.83 6.51 -7.22
C LEU A 256 -9.14 7.31 -7.25
N VAL A 257 -10.09 6.96 -8.12
CA VAL A 257 -11.40 7.62 -8.17
C VAL A 257 -12.10 7.55 -6.82
N LEU A 258 -12.11 6.39 -6.17
CA LEU A 258 -12.68 6.20 -4.84
C LEU A 258 -12.00 7.10 -3.80
N THR A 259 -10.68 7.26 -3.88
CA THR A 259 -9.92 8.13 -2.98
C THR A 259 -10.27 9.61 -3.18
N PHE A 260 -10.35 10.06 -4.44
CA PHE A 260 -10.60 11.47 -4.76
C PHE A 260 -12.08 11.88 -4.65
N HIS A 261 -13.01 10.92 -4.71
CA HIS A 261 -14.45 11.14 -4.55
C HIS A 261 -14.96 10.55 -3.24
N TRP A 262 -14.08 10.40 -2.24
CA TRP A 262 -14.47 9.89 -0.94
C TRP A 262 -15.55 10.80 -0.33
N PRO A 263 -16.65 10.26 0.22
CA PRO A 263 -17.72 11.10 0.74
C PRO A 263 -17.25 12.00 1.88
N ALA A 264 -17.47 13.31 1.76
CA ALA A 264 -17.05 14.30 2.77
C ALA A 264 -17.56 14.02 4.18
N ARG A 265 -18.73 13.36 4.32
CA ARG A 265 -19.29 12.95 5.62
C ARG A 265 -18.45 11.91 6.36
N LEU A 266 -17.56 11.21 5.65
CA LEU A 266 -16.65 10.20 6.17
C LEU A 266 -15.22 10.74 6.28
N GLU A 267 -14.98 12.03 5.96
CA GLU A 267 -13.71 12.71 6.20
C GLU A 267 -13.57 13.06 7.69
N GLY A 268 -12.34 13.16 8.19
CA GLY A 268 -12.05 13.49 9.59
C GLY A 268 -11.93 12.30 10.54
N TYR A 269 -12.26 11.10 10.09
CA TYR A 269 -12.00 9.84 10.82
C TYR A 269 -10.64 9.25 10.38
N ASP A 270 -9.56 10.01 10.43
CA ASP A 270 -8.28 9.49 9.92
C ASP A 270 -7.71 8.38 10.81
N SER A 271 -8.01 8.42 12.12
CA SER A 271 -7.41 7.57 13.14
C SER A 271 -7.69 6.07 13.00
N TRP A 272 -8.85 5.66 12.47
CA TRP A 272 -9.14 4.23 12.23
C TRP A 272 -8.53 3.70 10.93
N VAL A 273 -8.11 4.58 10.01
CA VAL A 273 -7.41 4.20 8.78
C VAL A 273 -5.91 4.00 9.05
N LEU A 274 -5.41 4.64 10.12
CA LEU A 274 -4.05 4.48 10.62
C LEU A 274 -3.80 3.02 11.02
N GLY A 275 -2.73 2.44 10.49
CA GLY A 275 -2.38 1.04 10.73
C GLY A 275 -2.94 0.03 9.73
N SER A 276 -3.54 0.45 8.61
CA SER A 276 -3.95 -0.48 7.55
C SER A 276 -2.82 -1.37 7.00
N TYR A 277 -1.58 -0.88 7.02
CA TYR A 277 -0.41 -1.69 6.68
C TYR A 277 -0.09 -2.72 7.77
N GLY A 278 -0.14 -2.32 9.05
CA GLY A 278 -0.07 -3.24 10.18
C GLY A 278 -1.16 -4.33 10.12
N LEU A 279 -2.41 -3.95 9.88
CA LEU A 279 -3.53 -4.90 9.74
C LEU A 279 -3.24 -5.94 8.66
N TYR A 280 -2.72 -5.53 7.50
CA TYR A 280 -2.32 -6.46 6.44
C TYR A 280 -1.23 -7.44 6.90
N LEU A 281 -0.19 -6.95 7.57
CA LEU A 281 0.93 -7.78 8.04
C LEU A 281 0.55 -8.77 9.14
N TRP A 282 -0.31 -8.34 10.07
CA TRP A 282 -0.73 -9.13 11.23
C TRP A 282 -1.88 -10.09 10.93
N ALA A 283 -2.67 -9.85 9.87
CA ALA A 283 -3.84 -10.66 9.56
C ALA A 283 -3.53 -12.15 9.44
N PHE A 284 -2.48 -12.52 8.70
CA PHE A 284 -2.17 -13.91 8.43
C PHE A 284 -1.76 -14.72 9.68
N PRO A 285 -0.79 -14.29 10.50
CA PRO A 285 -0.44 -15.01 11.74
C PRO A 285 -1.60 -15.04 12.74
N VAL A 286 -2.41 -13.97 12.81
CA VAL A 286 -3.61 -13.95 13.66
C VAL A 286 -4.64 -14.98 13.19
N GLN A 287 -4.88 -15.09 11.87
CA GLN A 287 -5.79 -16.08 11.32
C GLN A 287 -5.30 -17.52 11.58
N GLN A 288 -4.01 -17.78 11.44
CA GLN A 288 -3.43 -19.10 11.75
C GLN A 288 -3.60 -19.48 13.23
N LEU A 289 -3.41 -18.52 14.15
CA LEU A 289 -3.67 -18.73 15.58
C LEU A 289 -5.15 -19.03 15.87
N LEU A 290 -6.06 -18.28 15.25
CA LEU A 290 -7.50 -18.47 15.44
C LEU A 290 -7.97 -19.83 14.90
N ILE A 291 -7.45 -20.28 13.77
CA ILE A 291 -7.72 -21.63 13.25
C ILE A 291 -7.26 -22.70 14.24
N MET A 292 -6.05 -22.55 14.78
CA MET A 292 -5.52 -23.47 15.78
C MET A 292 -6.37 -23.47 17.07
N ALA A 293 -6.99 -22.34 17.40
CA ALA A 293 -7.93 -22.21 18.51
C ALA A 293 -9.36 -22.73 18.20
N GLY A 294 -9.61 -23.25 17.00
CA GLY A 294 -10.89 -23.85 16.62
C GLY A 294 -11.78 -22.99 15.71
N ALA A 295 -11.28 -21.87 15.17
CA ALA A 295 -12.01 -21.10 14.15
C ALA A 295 -11.88 -21.80 12.77
N ASP A 296 -12.58 -22.91 12.61
CA ASP A 296 -12.49 -23.83 11.47
C ASP A 296 -13.36 -23.46 10.26
N THR A 297 -14.37 -22.61 10.45
CA THR A 297 -15.21 -22.10 9.35
C THR A 297 -14.79 -20.71 8.88
N GLN A 298 -14.91 -20.46 7.57
CA GLN A 298 -14.51 -19.20 6.92
C GLN A 298 -15.10 -17.96 7.62
N TRP A 299 -16.39 -17.99 7.97
CA TRP A 299 -17.08 -16.85 8.57
C TRP A 299 -16.72 -16.65 10.03
N LEU A 300 -16.57 -17.74 10.80
CA LEU A 300 -16.08 -17.65 12.18
C LEU A 300 -14.67 -17.06 12.21
N LEU A 301 -13.80 -17.54 11.33
CA LEU A 301 -12.45 -16.98 11.16
C LEU A 301 -12.50 -15.51 10.75
N THR A 302 -13.35 -15.13 9.80
CA THR A 302 -13.46 -13.73 9.35
C THR A 302 -13.90 -12.80 10.48
N VAL A 303 -14.98 -13.14 11.18
CA VAL A 303 -15.57 -12.29 12.23
C VAL A 303 -14.64 -12.14 13.43
N THR A 304 -13.86 -13.17 13.75
CA THR A 304 -12.87 -13.12 14.85
C THR A 304 -11.54 -12.50 14.43
N ALA A 305 -11.10 -12.74 13.19
CA ALA A 305 -9.82 -12.23 12.69
C ALA A 305 -9.84 -10.73 12.40
N LEU A 306 -10.92 -10.17 11.87
CA LEU A 306 -11.01 -8.74 11.56
C LEU A 306 -10.72 -7.85 12.80
N PRO A 307 -11.42 -7.99 13.94
CA PRO A 307 -11.14 -7.18 15.12
C PRO A 307 -9.76 -7.50 15.72
N SER A 308 -9.35 -8.77 15.75
CA SER A 308 -8.08 -9.19 16.34
C SER A 308 -6.87 -8.67 15.54
N ALA A 309 -6.89 -8.83 14.21
CA ALA A 309 -5.85 -8.34 13.32
C ALA A 309 -5.83 -6.80 13.28
N TYR A 310 -7.00 -6.15 13.35
CA TYR A 310 -7.07 -4.70 13.50
C TYR A 310 -6.42 -4.21 14.79
N LEU A 311 -6.71 -4.87 15.92
CA LEU A 311 -6.08 -4.52 17.19
C LEU A 311 -4.55 -4.67 17.11
N CYS A 312 -4.04 -5.80 16.62
CA CYS A 312 -2.60 -6.00 16.42
C CYS A 312 -1.99 -4.96 15.47
N GLY A 313 -2.66 -4.68 14.35
CA GLY A 313 -2.24 -3.68 13.37
C GLY A 313 -2.20 -2.27 13.94
N TRP A 314 -3.21 -1.90 14.74
CA TRP A 314 -3.29 -0.62 15.42
C TRP A 314 -2.21 -0.45 16.50
N LEU A 315 -1.99 -1.47 17.33
CA LEU A 315 -0.90 -1.48 18.32
C LEU A 315 0.46 -1.34 17.63
N SER A 316 0.69 -2.13 16.57
CA SER A 316 1.90 -2.07 15.74
C SER A 316 2.10 -0.67 15.15
N TRP A 317 1.03 -0.02 14.70
CA TRP A 317 1.10 1.33 14.17
C TRP A 317 1.46 2.33 15.28
N ARG A 318 0.75 2.28 16.42
CA ARG A 318 0.89 3.25 17.51
C ARG A 318 2.29 3.24 18.13
N TYR A 319 2.85 2.04 18.31
CA TYR A 319 4.10 1.85 19.06
C TYR A 319 5.35 1.67 18.20
N VAL A 320 5.20 1.30 16.92
CA VAL A 320 6.35 1.09 16.03
C VAL A 320 6.28 1.99 14.81
N GLU A 321 5.23 1.88 14.00
CA GLU A 321 5.19 2.57 12.71
C GLU A 321 5.16 4.10 12.84
N ALA A 322 4.26 4.66 13.66
CA ALA A 322 4.15 6.10 13.83
C ALA A 322 5.42 6.73 14.44
N PRO A 323 6.03 6.15 15.51
CA PRO A 323 7.31 6.62 16.01
C PRO A 323 8.43 6.58 14.97
N THR A 324 8.59 5.48 14.22
CA THR A 324 9.68 5.40 13.22
C THR A 324 9.45 6.33 12.04
N LEU A 325 8.21 6.52 11.59
CA LEU A 325 7.87 7.49 10.56
C LEU A 325 8.13 8.93 11.01
N SER A 326 8.00 9.24 12.30
CA SER A 326 8.29 10.57 12.85
C SER A 326 9.77 10.94 12.73
N LEU A 327 10.68 9.95 12.67
CA LEU A 327 12.12 10.16 12.50
C LEU A 327 12.48 10.87 11.18
N ARG A 328 11.55 10.88 10.20
CA ARG A 328 11.70 11.66 8.97
C ARG A 328 11.92 13.16 9.22
N ARG A 329 11.54 13.68 10.39
CA ARG A 329 11.77 15.08 10.79
C ARG A 329 13.25 15.45 10.91
N TYR A 330 14.12 14.46 11.15
CA TYR A 330 15.57 14.66 11.25
C TYR A 330 16.27 14.69 9.88
N LEU A 331 15.54 14.46 8.78
CA LEU A 331 16.11 14.56 7.44
C LEU A 331 16.24 16.06 7.09
N PRO A 332 17.45 16.58 6.81
CA PRO A 332 17.63 17.97 6.38
C PRO A 332 16.69 18.32 5.23
N ARG A 333 15.82 19.30 5.48
CA ARG A 333 14.88 19.81 4.47
C ARG A 333 15.66 20.57 3.41
N ARG A 334 15.22 20.44 2.16
CA ARG A 334 15.65 21.36 1.12
C ARG A 334 15.05 22.72 1.43
N GLU A 335 15.88 23.72 1.71
CA GLU A 335 15.40 25.09 1.75
C GLU A 335 14.79 25.44 0.38
N PRO A 336 13.58 26.05 0.34
CA PRO A 336 13.09 26.60 -0.90
C PRO A 336 14.14 27.58 -1.42
N ARG A 337 14.67 27.31 -2.61
CA ARG A 337 15.61 28.22 -3.27
C ARG A 337 14.90 29.59 -3.32
N PRO A 338 15.49 30.67 -2.79
CA PRO A 338 14.87 31.98 -2.84
C PRO A 338 14.47 32.26 -4.28
N THR A 339 13.17 32.46 -4.52
CA THR A 339 12.69 32.90 -5.82
C THR A 339 13.40 34.23 -6.06
N ALA A 340 14.33 34.27 -7.01
CA ALA A 340 14.98 35.52 -7.40
C ALA A 340 13.85 36.52 -7.65
N ALA A 341 13.80 37.57 -6.83
CA ALA A 341 12.77 38.60 -6.95
C ALA A 341 12.77 39.08 -8.40
N ARG A 342 11.65 38.88 -9.09
CA ARG A 342 11.44 39.50 -10.39
C ARG A 342 11.69 41.00 -10.21
N PRO A 343 12.54 41.64 -11.03
CA PRO A 343 12.67 43.09 -10.98
C PRO A 343 11.27 43.67 -11.17
N ILE A 344 10.81 44.47 -10.21
CA ILE A 344 9.59 45.23 -10.33
C ILE A 344 9.88 46.27 -11.42
N THR A 345 9.49 45.98 -12.65
CA THR A 345 9.40 47.01 -13.68
C THR A 345 8.23 47.90 -13.29
N THR A 346 8.54 49.05 -12.69
CA THR A 346 7.59 50.14 -12.47
C THR A 346 7.16 50.70 -13.81
N SER A 347 6.08 50.15 -14.38
CA SER A 347 5.34 50.78 -15.46
C SER A 347 4.37 51.78 -14.84
N SER A 348 4.71 53.06 -14.91
CA SER A 348 3.84 54.17 -14.57
C SER A 348 2.88 54.45 -15.74
N GLY A 349 1.61 54.09 -15.59
CA GLY A 349 0.52 54.47 -16.49
C GLY A 349 -0.83 54.36 -15.77
N PRO A 350 -1.77 55.30 -15.99
CA PRO A 350 -3.00 55.39 -15.20
C PRO A 350 -3.97 54.24 -15.51
N PRO A 351 -4.85 53.86 -14.56
CA PRO A 351 -5.75 52.72 -14.73
C PRO A 351 -6.93 53.08 -15.64
N SER A 352 -7.23 52.23 -16.63
CA SER A 352 -8.53 52.26 -17.32
C SER A 352 -9.56 51.44 -16.53
N PRO A 353 -10.82 51.87 -16.47
CA PRO A 353 -11.87 51.11 -15.81
C PRO A 353 -12.53 50.17 -16.83
N ASP A 354 -12.41 48.85 -16.67
CA ASP A 354 -13.45 47.96 -17.14
C ASP A 354 -13.46 46.61 -16.41
N THR A 355 -14.61 45.99 -16.49
CA THR A 355 -15.32 45.27 -15.46
C THR A 355 -15.20 43.75 -15.58
N SER A 356 -15.47 43.07 -14.46
CA SER A 356 -16.09 41.74 -14.39
C SER A 356 -15.34 40.55 -15.03
N ARG A 357 -14.64 39.78 -14.16
CA ARG A 357 -14.77 38.32 -14.00
C ARG A 357 -13.85 37.88 -12.86
N ALA A 358 -14.42 37.77 -11.65
CA ALA A 358 -13.70 37.21 -10.51
C ALA A 358 -13.53 35.69 -10.74
N ASP A 359 -12.28 35.27 -10.97
CA ASP A 359 -11.86 33.87 -11.01
C ASP A 359 -12.06 33.24 -9.61
N PRO A 360 -12.84 32.15 -9.47
CA PRO A 360 -13.04 31.44 -8.20
C PRO A 360 -11.74 31.03 -7.49
N ARG A 361 -10.63 30.91 -8.23
CA ARG A 361 -9.32 30.54 -7.70
C ARG A 361 -8.69 31.62 -6.80
N GLN A 362 -9.05 32.89 -6.96
CA GLN A 362 -8.50 33.97 -6.12
C GLN A 362 -9.15 34.05 -4.73
N ARG A 363 -10.36 33.50 -4.55
CA ARG A 363 -11.03 33.43 -3.23
C ARG A 363 -10.31 32.47 -2.26
N LEU A 364 -9.75 31.37 -2.77
CA LEU A 364 -9.06 30.36 -1.96
C LEU A 364 -7.67 30.81 -1.49
N ALA A 365 -7.01 31.70 -2.24
CA ALA A 365 -5.72 32.26 -1.82
C ALA A 365 -5.88 33.24 -0.64
N LYS A 366 -6.92 34.09 -0.64
CA LYS A 366 -7.17 35.06 0.44
C LYS A 366 -7.63 34.44 1.76
N LEU A 367 -8.15 33.21 1.74
CA LEU A 367 -8.55 32.50 2.97
C LEU A 367 -7.38 31.78 3.67
N ARG A 368 -6.20 31.68 3.03
CA ARG A 368 -5.01 31.02 3.61
C ARG A 368 -4.03 31.98 4.28
N GLU A 369 -4.22 33.29 4.15
CA GLU A 369 -3.29 34.31 4.67
C GLU A 369 -3.82 35.08 5.89
N GLN A 370 -4.92 34.65 6.52
CA GLN A 370 -5.32 35.23 7.80
C GLN A 370 -4.62 34.52 8.97
N PRO A 371 -3.91 35.24 9.86
CA PRO A 371 -3.40 34.66 11.09
C PRO A 371 -4.56 34.31 12.04
N GLU A 372 -4.49 33.15 12.72
CA GLU A 372 -5.41 32.77 13.78
C GLU A 372 -5.48 33.86 14.87
N PRO A 373 -6.69 34.22 15.37
CA PRO A 373 -6.78 35.11 16.52
C PRO A 373 -6.35 34.37 17.80
N ALA A 374 -5.49 35.03 18.56
CA ALA A 374 -4.93 34.61 19.83
C ALA A 374 -5.99 34.15 20.85
N GLU A 375 -5.62 33.14 21.64
CA GLU A 375 -6.32 32.67 22.83
C GLU A 375 -6.75 33.85 23.72
N ARG A 376 -8.07 33.98 23.96
CA ARG A 376 -8.57 34.79 25.08
C ARG A 376 -8.54 33.93 26.34
N GLU A 377 -7.60 34.25 27.23
CA GLU A 377 -7.71 33.96 28.66
C GLU A 377 -9.06 34.48 29.18
N THR A 378 -9.96 33.59 29.58
CA THR A 378 -11.08 33.95 30.44
C THR A 378 -10.72 33.62 31.88
N THR A 379 -10.24 34.67 32.55
CA THR A 379 -10.23 34.81 34.01
C THR A 379 -11.64 34.59 34.58
N VAL A 380 -11.78 33.62 35.48
CA VAL A 380 -12.97 33.44 36.33
C VAL A 380 -12.78 34.29 37.60
N PRO A 381 -13.71 35.21 37.96
CA PRO A 381 -13.63 35.91 39.23
C PRO A 381 -14.30 35.10 40.36
N ALA A 382 -13.67 35.11 41.53
CA ALA A 382 -14.23 34.64 42.78
C ALA A 382 -15.09 35.72 43.45
N ALA A 383 -16.27 35.34 43.95
CA ALA A 383 -17.04 35.99 45.05
C ALA A 383 -18.38 35.21 45.21
N SER A 384 -18.54 34.40 46.25
CA SER A 384 -19.15 34.73 47.55
C SER A 384 -20.69 34.60 47.59
N ALA A 385 -21.17 33.48 48.14
CA ALA A 385 -22.23 33.37 49.14
C ALA A 385 -22.33 31.91 49.58
#